data_AF-A0A843CYW7-F1
#
_entry.id   AF-A0A843CYW7-F1
#
_cell.length_a   1.000
_cell.length_b   1.000
_cell.length_c   1.000
_cell.angle_alpha   90.00
_cell.angle_beta   90.00
_cell.angle_gamma   90.00
#
_symmetry.space_group_name_H-M   'P 1'
#
loop_
_entity.id
_entity.type
_entity.pdbx_description
1 polymer ?
#
loop_
_entity_poly.entity_id
_entity_poly.type
_entity_poly.pdbx_seq_one_letter_code
_entity_poly.pdbx_strand_id
1 'polypeptide(L)'
;MSLAAVFDSAGTLMKTVRAVFSVKEQAIRHDAETTLLVFEDKDRSLVLLNAGYTDVFRRTEDLPLSAWIAEQNISYAVSCGKADSAFAKSVLQEENTVSLSNLQDTARACLQEAEKECEVFAMNTGAIINSRLSAVEYLVAAAGYPFPGVAELMNALQQRGIAVYIASGDRQEKLEAAGELLGIQKSHVFGAASPERKAEVVRNLQEEFDTVIMTGDAVNDLPAFRQADYAVLTLQQRGRRPDILFDAVDEVIEDIRDVEKIAGRFV
;
A
#
# COMPACT_ATOMS: atom_id res chain seq x y z
N MET A 1 25.27 -16.09 13.78
CA MET A 1 23.98 -15.50 14.15
C MET A 1 23.17 -15.42 12.87
N SER A 2 21.96 -15.96 12.82
CA SER A 2 21.08 -15.89 11.64
C SER A 2 20.17 -14.67 11.74
N LEU A 3 19.95 -13.98 10.62
CA LEU A 3 19.15 -12.76 10.60
C LEU A 3 18.11 -12.79 9.48
N ALA A 4 16.89 -12.40 9.81
CA ALA A 4 15.83 -12.11 8.86
C ALA A 4 15.51 -10.61 8.84
N ALA A 5 15.39 -10.05 7.65
CA ALA A 5 14.94 -8.68 7.42
C ALA A 5 13.56 -8.71 6.75
N VAL A 6 12.55 -8.23 7.48
CA VAL A 6 11.16 -8.13 7.03
C VAL A 6 10.86 -6.69 6.65
N PHE A 7 10.29 -6.49 5.48
CA PHE A 7 9.92 -5.16 4.97
C PHE A 7 8.42 -5.08 4.71
N ASP A 8 7.80 -3.95 5.05
CA ASP A 8 6.58 -3.55 4.37
C ASP A 8 6.87 -3.18 2.91
N SER A 9 5.85 -3.20 2.06
CA SER A 9 5.97 -2.80 0.66
C SER A 9 5.68 -1.31 0.46
N ALA A 10 4.42 -0.90 0.56
CA ALA A 10 4.01 0.48 0.34
C ALA A 10 4.63 1.41 1.38
N GLY A 11 5.16 2.56 0.96
CA GLY A 11 5.79 3.54 1.85
C GLY A 11 7.17 3.13 2.39
N THR A 12 7.57 1.87 2.23
CA THR A 12 8.85 1.32 2.71
C THR A 12 9.79 0.93 1.57
N LEU A 13 9.46 -0.12 0.81
CA LEU A 13 10.20 -0.49 -0.40
C LEU A 13 9.69 0.29 -1.62
N MET A 14 8.40 0.59 -1.65
CA MET A 14 7.73 1.25 -2.75
C MET A 14 7.32 2.67 -2.36
N LYS A 15 7.85 3.66 -3.07
CA LYS A 15 7.29 5.01 -3.02
C LYS A 15 5.88 4.98 -3.58
N THR A 16 4.94 5.54 -2.82
CA THR A 16 3.54 5.59 -3.21
C THR A 16 3.16 7.03 -3.54
N VAL A 17 2.58 7.20 -4.71
CA VAL A 17 1.96 8.45 -5.16
C VAL A 17 0.46 8.24 -5.18
N ARG A 18 -0.30 9.21 -4.67
CA ARG A 18 -1.76 9.12 -4.57
C ARG A 18 -2.42 10.36 -5.15
N ALA A 19 -3.55 10.14 -5.82
CA ALA A 19 -4.48 11.20 -6.18
C ALA A 19 -5.88 10.80 -5.70
N VAL A 20 -6.60 11.79 -5.17
CA VAL A 20 -7.94 11.59 -4.63
C VAL A 20 -8.86 12.67 -5.19
N PHE A 21 -9.93 12.26 -5.88
CA PHE A 21 -11.01 13.16 -6.28
C PHE A 21 -12.06 13.22 -5.18
N SER A 22 -12.43 14.42 -4.73
CA SER A 22 -13.51 14.63 -3.77
C SER A 22 -14.82 14.93 -4.49
N VAL A 23 -15.85 14.12 -4.23
CA VAL A 23 -17.20 14.34 -4.79
C VAL A 23 -17.81 15.65 -4.27
N LYS A 24 -17.57 15.99 -3.00
CA LYS A 24 -18.07 17.23 -2.40
C LYS A 24 -17.45 18.48 -3.02
N GLU A 25 -16.14 18.45 -3.25
CA GLU A 25 -15.39 19.63 -3.71
C GLU A 25 -15.24 19.69 -5.22
N GLN A 26 -15.56 18.60 -5.93
CA GLN A 26 -15.38 18.46 -7.38
C GLN A 26 -13.94 18.78 -7.80
N ALA A 27 -12.97 18.33 -6.99
CA ALA A 27 -11.56 18.64 -7.16
C ALA A 27 -10.67 17.43 -6.84
N ILE A 28 -9.53 17.36 -7.54
CA ILE A 28 -8.49 16.37 -7.28
C ILE A 28 -7.45 16.96 -6.33
N ARG A 29 -7.07 16.17 -5.32
CA ARG A 29 -5.98 16.45 -4.40
C ARG A 29 -4.87 15.42 -4.60
N HIS A 30 -3.62 15.88 -4.61
CA HIS A 30 -2.43 15.03 -4.66
C HIS A 30 -1.96 14.70 -3.24
N ASP A 31 -1.24 13.57 -3.11
CA ASP A 31 -0.55 13.15 -1.89
C ASP A 31 -1.45 13.02 -0.64
N ALA A 32 -2.72 12.69 -0.86
CA ALA A 32 -3.64 12.43 0.23
C ALA A 32 -3.45 10.99 0.74
N GLU A 33 -3.10 10.83 2.02
CA GLU A 33 -3.13 9.54 2.69
C GLU A 33 -4.57 9.02 2.79
N THR A 34 -4.89 8.07 1.91
CA THR A 34 -6.23 7.45 1.81
C THR A 34 -6.66 6.79 3.11
N THR A 35 -5.71 6.20 3.83
CA THR A 35 -5.92 5.62 5.15
C THR A 35 -6.38 6.68 6.15
N LEU A 36 -5.75 7.86 6.19
CA LEU A 36 -6.20 8.96 7.06
C LEU A 36 -7.59 9.45 6.65
N LEU A 37 -7.85 9.62 5.36
CA LEU A 37 -9.18 10.02 4.87
C LEU A 37 -10.28 9.05 5.30
N VAL A 38 -10.00 7.74 5.32
CA VAL A 38 -10.93 6.72 5.84
C VAL A 38 -11.09 6.86 7.35
N PHE A 39 -10.03 7.09 8.11
CA PHE A 39 -10.10 7.20 9.58
C PHE A 39 -10.64 8.54 10.09
N GLU A 40 -10.73 9.58 9.26
CA GLU A 40 -11.39 10.85 9.59
C GLU A 40 -12.90 10.72 9.84
N ASP A 41 -13.56 9.74 9.22
CA ASP A 41 -14.97 9.41 9.48
C ASP A 41 -15.13 7.89 9.65
N LYS A 42 -15.62 7.48 10.81
CA LYS A 42 -15.85 6.07 11.19
C LYS A 42 -16.77 5.30 10.23
N ASP A 43 -17.55 6.00 9.41
CA ASP A 43 -18.50 5.43 8.45
C ASP A 43 -17.87 5.23 7.06
N ARG A 44 -16.62 5.66 6.85
CA ARG A 44 -15.90 5.49 5.59
C ARG A 44 -15.28 4.10 5.45
N SER A 45 -15.18 3.65 4.21
CA SER A 45 -14.46 2.43 3.85
C SER A 45 -13.82 2.56 2.48
N LEU A 46 -12.56 2.16 2.36
CA LEU A 46 -11.85 2.09 1.09
C LEU A 46 -12.19 0.79 0.38
N VAL A 47 -12.67 0.92 -0.86
CA VAL A 47 -12.96 -0.18 -1.76
C VAL A 47 -12.02 -0.10 -2.96
N LEU A 48 -11.25 -1.16 -3.19
CA LEU A 48 -10.37 -1.27 -4.35
C LEU A 48 -11.15 -1.82 -5.54
N LEU A 49 -11.01 -1.16 -6.68
CA LEU A 49 -11.52 -1.63 -7.96
C LEU A 49 -10.44 -2.47 -8.62
N ASN A 50 -10.71 -3.76 -8.84
CA ASN A 50 -9.77 -4.68 -9.49
C ASN A 50 -9.84 -4.54 -11.02
N ALA A 51 -9.55 -3.33 -11.50
CA ALA A 51 -9.34 -3.04 -12.91
C ALA A 51 -7.87 -2.72 -13.14
N GLY A 52 -7.28 -3.24 -14.21
CA GLY A 52 -5.98 -2.75 -14.66
C GLY A 52 -6.10 -1.29 -15.07
N TYR A 53 -5.06 -0.48 -14.88
CA TYR A 53 -5.12 0.92 -15.30
C TYR A 53 -5.36 1.07 -16.81
N THR A 54 -4.88 0.10 -17.61
CA THR A 54 -5.17 0.03 -19.04
C THR A 54 -6.65 -0.16 -19.33
N ASP A 55 -7.39 -0.90 -18.49
CA ASP A 55 -8.85 -1.05 -18.61
C ASP A 55 -9.57 0.26 -18.30
N VAL A 56 -9.10 0.99 -17.28
CA VAL A 56 -9.64 2.31 -16.89
C VAL A 56 -9.52 3.31 -18.05
N PHE A 57 -8.40 3.32 -18.77
CA PHE A 57 -8.17 4.23 -19.90
C PHE A 57 -8.63 3.72 -21.27
N ARG A 58 -9.04 2.44 -21.39
CA ARG A 58 -9.41 1.85 -22.68
C ARG A 58 -10.60 2.55 -23.34
N ARG A 59 -11.54 3.04 -22.53
CA ARG A 59 -12.78 3.66 -23.02
C ARG A 59 -12.65 5.18 -23.10
N THR A 60 -13.18 5.74 -24.17
CA THR A 60 -13.19 7.19 -24.45
C THR A 60 -14.52 7.87 -24.16
N GLU A 61 -15.63 7.13 -24.16
CA GLU A 61 -16.95 7.63 -23.80
C GLU A 61 -17.13 7.66 -22.28
N ASP A 62 -17.72 8.75 -21.78
CA ASP A 62 -18.04 8.89 -20.37
C ASP A 62 -19.38 8.22 -20.03
N LEU A 63 -19.45 7.61 -18.85
CA LEU A 63 -20.62 6.96 -18.32
C LEU A 63 -20.56 6.95 -16.79
N PRO A 64 -21.70 6.77 -16.09
CA PRO A 64 -21.69 6.57 -14.65
C PRO A 64 -20.71 5.45 -14.25
N LEU A 65 -19.99 5.64 -13.14
CA LEU A 65 -19.00 4.66 -12.68
C LEU A 65 -19.64 3.28 -12.45
N SER A 66 -20.87 3.25 -11.91
CA SER A 66 -21.67 2.03 -11.70
C SER A 66 -21.92 1.26 -12.99
N ALA A 67 -22.29 1.96 -14.07
CA ALA A 67 -22.51 1.37 -15.38
C ALA A 67 -21.21 0.76 -15.95
N TRP A 68 -20.06 1.46 -15.81
CA TRP A 68 -18.77 0.92 -16.25
C TRP A 68 -18.36 -0.33 -15.46
N ILE A 69 -18.50 -0.30 -14.12
CA ILE A 69 -18.21 -1.46 -13.25
C ILE A 69 -19.05 -2.67 -13.67
N ALA A 70 -20.34 -2.46 -13.95
CA ALA A 70 -21.25 -3.52 -14.38
C ALA A 70 -20.90 -4.07 -15.77
N GLU A 71 -20.67 -3.20 -16.76
CA GLU A 71 -20.37 -3.59 -18.14
C GLU A 71 -19.05 -4.36 -18.27
N GLN A 72 -18.02 -3.96 -17.53
CA GLN A 72 -16.71 -4.62 -17.57
C GLN A 72 -16.55 -5.74 -16.54
N ASN A 73 -17.62 -6.02 -15.76
CA ASN A 73 -17.60 -7.00 -14.67
C ASN A 73 -16.41 -6.80 -13.71
N ILE A 74 -16.15 -5.54 -13.35
CA ILE A 74 -15.03 -5.18 -12.47
C ILE A 74 -15.29 -5.72 -11.08
N SER A 75 -14.43 -6.63 -10.62
CA SER A 75 -14.48 -7.08 -9.23
C SER A 75 -13.93 -6.00 -8.29
N TYR A 76 -14.34 -6.03 -7.03
CA TYR A 76 -13.88 -5.09 -6.02
C TYR A 76 -13.73 -5.77 -4.67
N ALA A 77 -12.89 -5.19 -3.81
CA ALA A 77 -12.64 -5.68 -2.46
C ALA A 77 -12.58 -4.52 -1.47
N VAL A 78 -13.21 -4.68 -0.30
CA VAL A 78 -13.04 -3.73 0.80
C VAL A 78 -11.63 -3.91 1.35
N SER A 79 -10.82 -2.85 1.27
CA SER A 79 -9.44 -2.84 1.74
C SER A 79 -9.35 -2.44 3.21
N CYS A 80 -10.10 -1.42 3.63
CA CYS A 80 -10.17 -1.02 5.04
C CYS A 80 -11.49 -0.28 5.33
N GLY A 81 -11.91 -0.29 6.60
CA GLY A 81 -13.15 0.33 7.07
C GLY A 81 -14.16 -0.70 7.59
N LYS A 82 -15.41 -0.25 7.80
CA LYS A 82 -16.49 -1.06 8.39
C LYS A 82 -17.46 -1.68 7.39
N ALA A 83 -17.46 -1.20 6.15
CA ALA A 83 -18.34 -1.75 5.12
C ALA A 83 -18.00 -3.22 4.86
N ASP A 84 -19.02 -4.06 4.74
CA ASP A 84 -18.84 -5.40 4.19
C ASP A 84 -18.93 -5.36 2.65
N SER A 85 -18.57 -6.48 2.02
CA SER A 85 -18.59 -6.60 0.55
C SER A 85 -19.99 -6.44 -0.06
N ALA A 86 -21.06 -6.79 0.68
CA ALA A 86 -22.43 -6.68 0.18
C ALA A 86 -22.89 -5.21 0.17
N PHE A 87 -22.54 -4.47 1.22
CA PHE A 87 -22.79 -3.04 1.29
C PHE A 87 -21.99 -2.28 0.23
N ALA A 88 -20.69 -2.56 0.11
CA ALA A 88 -19.85 -1.94 -0.92
C ALA A 88 -20.41 -2.17 -2.33
N LYS A 89 -20.90 -3.39 -2.60
CA LYS A 89 -21.62 -3.72 -3.83
C LYS A 89 -22.84 -2.84 -4.05
N SER A 90 -23.72 -2.70 -3.06
CA SER A 90 -24.94 -1.90 -3.20
C SER A 90 -24.64 -0.45 -3.56
N VAL A 91 -23.68 0.18 -2.87
CA VAL A 91 -23.27 1.56 -3.16
C VAL A 91 -22.70 1.67 -4.57
N LEU A 92 -21.73 0.83 -4.94
CA LEU A 92 -21.09 0.91 -6.27
C LEU A 92 -22.02 0.58 -7.44
N GLN A 93 -23.12 -0.16 -7.21
CA GLN A 93 -24.11 -0.49 -8.25
C GLN A 93 -25.17 0.60 -8.43
N GLU A 94 -25.50 1.34 -7.37
CA GLU A 94 -26.54 2.38 -7.41
C GLU A 94 -25.95 3.80 -7.54
N GLU A 95 -24.63 3.93 -7.38
CA GLU A 95 -23.93 5.21 -7.45
C GLU A 95 -23.98 5.84 -8.85
N ASN A 96 -24.38 7.11 -8.91
CA ASN A 96 -24.47 7.90 -10.15
C ASN A 96 -23.92 9.33 -9.99
N THR A 97 -23.35 9.67 -8.84
CA THR A 97 -22.74 10.99 -8.56
C THR A 97 -21.34 11.14 -9.15
N VAL A 98 -20.70 10.03 -9.50
CA VAL A 98 -19.37 9.99 -10.13
C VAL A 98 -19.39 9.22 -11.44
N SER A 99 -18.55 9.65 -12.37
CA SER A 99 -18.42 9.08 -13.71
C SER A 99 -17.08 8.37 -13.91
N LEU A 100 -16.96 7.64 -15.01
CA LEU A 100 -15.68 7.07 -15.44
C LEU A 100 -14.65 8.16 -15.70
N SER A 101 -15.03 9.31 -16.26
CA SER A 101 -14.12 10.44 -16.47
C SER A 101 -13.51 10.96 -15.15
N ASN A 102 -14.30 11.03 -14.07
CA ASN A 102 -13.74 11.39 -12.75
C ASN A 102 -12.66 10.39 -12.30
N LEU A 103 -12.87 9.09 -12.51
CA LEU A 103 -11.88 8.05 -12.15
C LEU A 103 -10.64 8.15 -13.04
N GLN A 104 -10.82 8.34 -14.34
CA GLN A 104 -9.73 8.50 -15.31
C GLN A 104 -8.90 9.75 -15.03
N ASP A 105 -9.52 10.87 -14.67
CA ASP A 105 -8.81 12.10 -14.32
C ASP A 105 -8.04 11.94 -13.01
N THR A 106 -8.63 11.24 -12.03
CA THR A 106 -7.92 10.87 -10.79
C THR A 106 -6.70 10.00 -11.09
N ALA A 107 -6.87 8.98 -11.94
CA ALA A 107 -5.77 8.11 -12.37
C ALA A 107 -4.70 8.86 -13.16
N ARG A 108 -5.08 9.76 -14.08
CA ARG A 108 -4.14 10.63 -14.82
C ARG A 108 -3.35 11.53 -13.89
N ALA A 109 -4.01 12.16 -12.92
CA ALA A 109 -3.35 13.03 -11.95
C ALA A 109 -2.33 12.24 -11.09
N CYS A 110 -2.65 10.99 -10.76
CA CYS A 110 -1.71 10.09 -10.06
C CYS A 110 -0.51 9.72 -10.95
N LEU A 111 -0.76 9.33 -12.21
CA LEU A 111 0.29 8.96 -13.16
C LEU A 111 1.23 10.13 -13.44
N GLN A 112 0.69 11.32 -13.73
CA GLN A 112 1.49 12.52 -14.00
C GLN A 112 2.43 12.86 -12.85
N GLU A 113 2.03 12.60 -11.62
CA GLU A 113 2.90 12.84 -10.46
C GLU A 113 3.95 11.74 -10.30
N ALA A 114 3.58 10.49 -10.54
CA ALA A 114 4.52 9.37 -10.47
C ALA A 114 5.57 9.38 -11.59
N GLU A 115 5.17 9.72 -12.82
CA GLU A 115 6.02 9.81 -14.01
C GLU A 115 7.07 10.94 -13.94
N LYS A 116 6.90 11.93 -13.06
CA LYS A 116 7.95 12.93 -12.78
C LYS A 116 9.20 12.30 -12.15
N GLU A 117 9.05 11.16 -11.50
CA GLU A 117 10.11 10.53 -10.73
C GLU A 117 10.59 9.22 -11.37
N CYS A 118 9.66 8.36 -11.78
CA CYS A 118 10.00 7.05 -12.33
C CYS A 118 8.89 6.51 -13.24
N GLU A 119 9.22 5.49 -14.03
CA GLU A 119 8.21 4.70 -14.74
C GLU A 119 7.30 4.00 -13.73
N VAL A 120 5.99 4.12 -13.92
CA VAL A 120 5.00 3.59 -12.98
C VAL A 120 4.98 2.07 -13.05
N PHE A 121 5.31 1.43 -11.94
CA PHE A 121 5.38 -0.03 -11.87
C PHE A 121 4.00 -0.67 -11.68
N ALA A 122 3.18 -0.09 -10.82
CA ALA A 122 1.82 -0.56 -10.58
C ALA A 122 0.91 0.62 -10.24
N MET A 123 -0.34 0.56 -10.70
CA MET A 123 -1.39 1.49 -10.27
C MET A 123 -2.66 0.74 -9.91
N ASN A 124 -3.29 1.17 -8.81
CA ASN A 124 -4.59 0.72 -8.37
C ASN A 124 -5.56 1.90 -8.39
N THR A 125 -6.84 1.59 -8.62
CA THR A 125 -7.93 2.55 -8.47
C THR A 125 -8.93 2.04 -7.44
N GLY A 126 -9.68 2.96 -6.85
CA GLY A 126 -10.61 2.65 -5.78
C GLY A 126 -11.60 3.78 -5.53
N ALA A 127 -12.48 3.54 -4.58
CA ALA A 127 -13.42 4.53 -4.08
C ALA A 127 -13.45 4.48 -2.55
N ILE A 128 -13.61 5.63 -1.91
CA ILE A 128 -14.00 5.69 -0.49
C ILE A 128 -15.51 5.89 -0.45
N ILE A 129 -16.21 4.90 0.10
CA ILE A 129 -17.65 4.93 0.30
C ILE A 129 -17.98 5.31 1.74
N ASN A 130 -19.14 5.91 1.97
CA ASN A 130 -19.65 6.23 3.29
C ASN A 130 -20.93 5.44 3.58
N SER A 131 -20.92 4.66 4.66
CA SER A 131 -22.03 3.77 5.00
C SER A 131 -23.28 4.50 5.49
N ARG A 132 -23.12 5.67 6.10
CA ARG A 132 -24.22 6.51 6.56
C ARG A 132 -24.90 7.26 5.41
N LEU A 133 -24.14 7.65 4.40
CA LEU A 133 -24.66 8.38 3.23
C LEU A 133 -25.09 7.45 2.08
N SER A 134 -24.66 6.19 2.12
CA SER A 134 -24.82 5.21 1.03
C SER A 134 -24.31 5.75 -0.31
N ALA A 135 -23.14 6.40 -0.29
CA ALA A 135 -22.58 7.08 -1.44
C ALA A 135 -21.05 6.99 -1.49
N VAL A 136 -20.48 7.22 -2.66
CA VAL A 136 -19.05 7.47 -2.88
C VAL A 136 -18.74 8.91 -2.48
N GLU A 137 -17.79 9.09 -1.56
CA GLU A 137 -17.28 10.43 -1.20
C GLU A 137 -16.00 10.79 -1.96
N TYR A 138 -15.20 9.78 -2.32
CA TYR A 138 -13.94 9.99 -3.02
C TYR A 138 -13.66 8.88 -4.04
N LEU A 139 -13.01 9.26 -5.14
CA LEU A 139 -12.29 8.32 -5.99
C LEU A 139 -10.81 8.39 -5.68
N VAL A 140 -10.13 7.26 -5.79
CA VAL A 140 -8.74 7.10 -5.39
C VAL A 140 -7.96 6.47 -6.53
N ALA A 141 -6.78 6.99 -6.80
CA ALA A 141 -5.74 6.31 -7.56
C ALA A 141 -4.46 6.31 -6.74
N ALA A 142 -3.76 5.18 -6.76
CA ALA A 142 -2.47 5.02 -6.10
C ALA A 142 -1.50 4.29 -7.02
N ALA A 143 -0.36 4.91 -7.30
CA ALA A 143 0.72 4.37 -8.08
C ALA A 143 1.93 4.10 -7.17
N GLY A 144 2.63 2.99 -7.43
CA GLY A 144 3.81 2.58 -6.68
C GLY A 144 5.01 2.36 -7.60
N TYR A 145 6.20 2.71 -7.12
CA TYR A 145 7.49 2.36 -7.73
C TYR A 145 8.55 2.19 -6.63
N PRO A 146 9.61 1.38 -6.82
CA PRO A 146 10.63 1.18 -5.80
C PRO A 146 11.34 2.49 -5.43
N PHE A 147 11.61 2.71 -4.15
CA PHE A 147 12.48 3.82 -3.73
C PHE A 147 13.89 3.69 -4.34
N PRO A 148 14.58 4.81 -4.63
CA PRO A 148 16.00 4.76 -4.98
C PRO A 148 16.79 4.01 -3.91
N GLY A 149 17.70 3.12 -4.34
CA GLY A 149 18.54 2.33 -3.45
C GLY A 149 17.94 1.00 -2.98
N VAL A 150 16.66 0.70 -3.26
CA VAL A 150 16.06 -0.58 -2.88
C VAL A 150 16.78 -1.76 -3.52
N ALA A 151 17.08 -1.70 -4.82
CA ALA A 151 17.84 -2.76 -5.49
C ALA A 151 19.26 -2.92 -4.92
N GLU A 152 19.91 -1.82 -4.52
CA GLU A 152 21.22 -1.85 -3.87
C GLU A 152 21.15 -2.55 -2.51
N LEU A 153 20.15 -2.18 -1.70
CA LEU A 153 19.90 -2.79 -0.40
C LEU A 153 19.62 -4.29 -0.50
N MET A 154 18.71 -4.70 -1.40
CA MET A 154 18.35 -6.13 -1.56
C MET A 154 19.59 -6.96 -1.90
N ASN A 155 20.41 -6.48 -2.84
CA ASN A 155 21.67 -7.12 -3.20
C ASN A 155 22.65 -7.18 -2.01
N ALA A 156 22.79 -6.10 -1.25
CA ALA A 156 23.71 -6.05 -0.12
C ALA A 156 23.29 -7.01 1.01
N LEU A 157 22.00 -7.10 1.32
CA LEU A 157 21.47 -8.04 2.31
C LEU A 157 21.68 -9.49 1.86
N GLN A 158 21.37 -9.81 0.61
CA GLN A 158 21.56 -11.15 0.05
C GLN A 158 23.04 -11.57 0.03
N GLN A 159 23.95 -10.66 -0.33
CA GLN A 159 25.40 -10.93 -0.30
C GLN A 159 25.93 -11.22 1.11
N ARG A 160 25.28 -10.67 2.14
CA ARG A 160 25.58 -10.94 3.56
C ARG A 160 24.89 -12.21 4.07
N GLY A 161 24.13 -12.93 3.24
CA GLY A 161 23.40 -14.13 3.64
C GLY A 161 22.18 -13.84 4.53
N ILE A 162 21.68 -12.60 4.54
CA ILE A 162 20.50 -12.21 5.30
C ILE A 162 19.25 -12.65 4.55
N ALA A 163 18.33 -13.33 5.25
CA ALA A 163 17.07 -13.75 4.67
C ALA A 163 16.11 -12.55 4.56
N VAL A 164 15.68 -12.21 3.35
CA VAL A 164 14.80 -11.08 3.09
C VAL A 164 13.36 -11.55 2.90
N TYR A 165 12.42 -10.86 3.55
CA TYR A 165 10.98 -11.12 3.51
C TYR A 165 10.18 -9.85 3.26
N ILE A 166 9.02 -9.98 2.62
CA ILE A 166 8.04 -8.89 2.46
C ILE A 166 6.72 -9.28 3.11
N ALA A 167 6.13 -8.39 3.91
CA ALA A 167 4.79 -8.54 4.46
C ALA A 167 3.94 -7.29 4.19
N SER A 168 2.98 -7.38 3.26
CA SER A 168 2.14 -6.24 2.81
C SER A 168 0.65 -6.60 2.74
N GLY A 169 -0.20 -5.59 2.89
CA GLY A 169 -1.63 -5.69 2.63
C GLY A 169 -1.99 -5.85 1.14
N ASP A 170 -1.03 -5.65 0.24
CA ASP A 170 -1.21 -5.84 -1.20
C ASP A 170 -1.51 -7.28 -1.57
N ARG A 171 -2.21 -7.49 -2.68
CA ARG A 171 -2.52 -8.84 -3.17
C ARG A 171 -1.24 -9.67 -3.39
N GLN A 172 -1.28 -10.92 -2.95
CA GLN A 172 -0.18 -11.89 -3.10
C GLN A 172 0.45 -11.88 -4.50
N GLU A 173 -0.37 -12.02 -5.55
CA GLU A 173 0.11 -12.08 -6.95
C GLU A 173 0.92 -10.84 -7.36
N LYS A 174 0.50 -9.65 -6.92
CA LYS A 174 1.20 -8.38 -7.22
C LYS A 174 2.50 -8.29 -6.44
N LEU A 175 2.45 -8.69 -5.18
CA LEU A 175 3.60 -8.66 -4.28
C LEU A 175 4.67 -9.67 -4.72
N GLU A 176 4.28 -10.85 -5.19
CA GLU A 176 5.21 -11.84 -5.76
C GLU A 176 5.90 -11.31 -7.01
N ALA A 177 5.19 -10.62 -7.89
CA ALA A 177 5.78 -9.99 -9.07
C ALA A 177 6.80 -8.90 -8.68
N ALA A 178 6.49 -8.10 -7.65
CA ALA A 178 7.45 -7.14 -7.09
C ALA A 178 8.66 -7.85 -6.44
N GLY A 179 8.42 -8.91 -5.67
CA GLY A 179 9.45 -9.70 -5.02
C GLY A 179 10.42 -10.35 -6.01
N GLU A 180 9.92 -10.87 -7.14
CA GLU A 180 10.73 -11.46 -8.21
C GLU A 180 11.74 -10.45 -8.78
N LEU A 181 11.33 -9.20 -8.98
CA LEU A 181 12.22 -8.13 -9.44
C LEU A 181 13.27 -7.73 -8.41
N LEU A 182 12.98 -7.93 -7.13
CA LEU A 182 13.89 -7.68 -6.02
C LEU A 182 14.73 -8.92 -5.66
N GLY A 183 14.58 -10.03 -6.40
CA GLY A 183 15.31 -11.28 -6.15
C GLY A 183 14.85 -12.02 -4.88
N ILE A 184 13.63 -11.76 -4.40
CA ILE A 184 13.06 -12.35 -3.19
C ILE A 184 12.26 -13.60 -3.57
N GLN A 185 12.48 -14.69 -2.85
CA GLN A 185 11.78 -15.95 -3.11
C GLN A 185 10.29 -15.80 -2.83
N LYS A 186 9.43 -16.43 -3.64
CA LYS A 186 7.97 -16.36 -3.45
C LYS A 186 7.51 -16.84 -2.07
N SER A 187 8.19 -17.83 -1.49
CA SER A 187 7.94 -18.31 -0.12
C SER A 187 8.20 -17.26 0.96
N HIS A 188 8.93 -16.20 0.65
CA HIS A 188 9.26 -15.11 1.56
C HIS A 188 8.35 -13.88 1.37
N VAL A 189 7.33 -14.00 0.53
CA VAL A 189 6.41 -12.91 0.19
C VAL A 189 5.03 -13.22 0.78
N PHE A 190 4.59 -12.38 1.72
CA PHE A 190 3.32 -12.49 2.42
C PHE A 190 2.41 -11.30 2.05
N GLY A 191 1.55 -11.51 1.05
CA GLY A 191 0.51 -10.58 0.64
C GLY A 191 -0.81 -10.76 1.40
N ALA A 192 -1.72 -9.81 1.20
CA ALA A 192 -3.00 -9.69 1.90
C ALA A 192 -2.85 -9.79 3.44
N ALA A 193 -1.71 -9.35 3.95
CA ALA A 193 -1.39 -9.42 5.37
C ALA A 193 -2.06 -8.27 6.12
N SER A 194 -2.96 -8.60 7.05
CA SER A 194 -3.44 -7.64 8.06
C SER A 194 -2.28 -7.23 8.99
N PRO A 195 -2.42 -6.12 9.75
CA PRO A 195 -1.43 -5.74 10.77
C PRO A 195 -1.02 -6.89 11.70
N GLU A 196 -1.99 -7.69 12.14
CA GLU A 196 -1.78 -8.86 13.01
C GLU A 196 -1.05 -9.99 12.27
N ARG A 197 -1.38 -10.20 10.99
CA ARG A 197 -0.69 -11.18 10.16
C ARG A 197 0.77 -10.82 9.94
N LYS A 198 1.09 -9.52 9.77
CA LYS A 198 2.49 -9.06 9.70
C LYS A 198 3.25 -9.40 10.99
N ALA A 199 2.63 -9.16 12.15
CA ALA A 199 3.23 -9.53 13.45
C ALA A 199 3.40 -11.05 13.59
N GLU A 200 2.45 -11.85 13.09
CA GLU A 200 2.57 -13.30 13.08
C GLU A 200 3.75 -13.78 12.22
N VAL A 201 3.97 -13.16 11.04
CA VAL A 201 5.15 -13.45 10.20
C VAL A 201 6.43 -13.19 10.99
N VAL A 202 6.56 -12.04 11.64
CA VAL A 202 7.73 -11.70 12.46
C VAL A 202 7.93 -12.74 13.57
N ARG A 203 6.88 -13.09 14.30
CA ARG A 203 6.93 -14.11 15.36
C ARG A 203 7.39 -15.47 14.87
N ASN A 204 6.88 -15.93 13.73
CA ASN A 204 7.29 -17.23 13.19
C ASN A 204 8.76 -17.21 12.78
N LEU A 205 9.24 -16.09 12.21
CA LEU A 205 10.66 -15.95 11.86
C LEU A 205 11.57 -15.90 13.10
N GLN A 206 11.10 -15.41 14.24
CA GLN A 206 11.86 -15.46 15.51
C GLN A 206 12.08 -16.90 16.01
N GLU A 207 11.32 -17.89 15.52
CA GLU A 207 11.57 -19.30 15.81
C GLU A 207 12.70 -19.89 14.94
N GLU A 208 13.01 -19.25 13.80
CA GLU A 208 13.97 -19.72 12.80
C GLU A 208 15.28 -18.92 12.77
N PHE A 209 15.22 -17.64 13.16
CA PHE A 209 16.32 -16.69 13.09
C PHE A 209 16.67 -16.13 14.47
N ASP A 210 17.95 -15.88 14.72
CA ASP A 210 18.42 -15.30 16.00
C ASP A 210 17.96 -13.84 16.18
N THR A 211 17.81 -13.10 15.07
CA THR A 211 17.32 -11.72 15.05
C THR A 211 16.39 -11.49 13.87
N VAL A 212 15.25 -10.85 14.12
CA VAL A 212 14.32 -10.37 13.10
C VAL A 212 14.22 -8.85 13.14
N ILE A 213 14.64 -8.22 12.04
CA ILE A 213 14.47 -6.78 11.83
C ILE A 213 13.16 -6.55 11.07
N MET A 214 12.28 -5.69 11.59
CA MET A 214 11.07 -5.23 10.87
C MET A 214 11.25 -3.79 10.44
N THR A 215 11.16 -3.51 9.13
CA THR A 215 11.17 -2.16 8.56
C THR A 215 9.82 -1.82 7.98
N GLY A 216 9.26 -0.66 8.36
CA GLY A 216 7.95 -0.19 7.92
C GLY A 216 7.86 1.33 7.97
N ASP A 217 6.73 1.91 7.58
CA ASP A 217 6.57 3.36 7.53
C ASP A 217 5.29 3.89 8.22
N ALA A 218 4.33 3.02 8.54
CA ALA A 218 2.99 3.44 8.91
C ALA A 218 2.36 2.65 10.06
N VAL A 219 1.20 3.13 10.53
CA VAL A 219 0.49 2.63 11.73
C VAL A 219 0.12 1.14 11.63
N ASN A 220 -0.10 0.64 10.43
CA ASN A 220 -0.36 -0.77 10.16
C ASN A 220 0.82 -1.70 10.50
N ASP A 221 2.02 -1.15 10.64
CA ASP A 221 3.22 -1.92 11.01
C ASP A 221 3.43 -1.97 12.53
N LEU A 222 2.70 -1.18 13.32
CA LEU A 222 2.84 -1.13 14.78
C LEU A 222 2.81 -2.52 15.47
N PRO A 223 1.91 -3.45 15.11
CA PRO A 223 1.93 -4.78 15.73
C PRO A 223 3.20 -5.55 15.39
N ALA A 224 3.73 -5.41 14.16
CA ALA A 224 4.95 -6.06 13.72
C ALA A 224 6.20 -5.43 14.35
N PHE A 225 6.26 -4.10 14.45
CA PHE A 225 7.32 -3.39 15.17
C PHE A 225 7.44 -3.85 16.61
N ARG A 226 6.32 -3.94 17.34
CA ARG A 226 6.31 -4.41 18.74
C ARG A 226 6.69 -5.88 18.91
N GLN A 227 6.60 -6.67 17.83
CA GLN A 227 6.95 -8.09 17.86
C GLN A 227 8.41 -8.33 17.48
N ALA A 228 9.01 -7.46 16.66
CA ALA A 228 10.38 -7.64 16.14
C ALA A 228 11.45 -7.49 17.23
N ASP A 229 12.62 -8.09 16.97
CA ASP A 229 13.80 -7.91 17.83
C ASP A 229 14.46 -6.55 17.61
N TYR A 230 14.30 -6.00 16.41
CA TYR A 230 14.71 -4.64 16.07
C TYR A 230 13.74 -4.01 15.07
N ALA A 231 13.06 -2.95 15.48
CA ALA A 231 12.08 -2.25 14.67
C ALA A 231 12.68 -0.97 14.08
N VAL A 232 12.49 -0.79 12.77
CA VAL A 232 13.01 0.35 12.01
C VAL A 232 11.86 1.10 11.35
N LEU A 233 11.71 2.37 11.68
CA LEU A 233 10.79 3.26 10.97
C LEU A 233 11.52 3.99 9.85
N THR A 234 11.05 3.87 8.61
CA THR A 234 11.54 4.71 7.51
C THR A 234 10.68 5.95 7.33
N LEU A 235 11.34 7.10 7.11
CA LEU A 235 10.73 8.39 6.79
C LEU A 235 10.85 8.74 5.30
N GLN A 236 11.35 7.80 4.48
CA GLN A 236 11.63 8.05 3.06
C GLN A 236 10.34 8.39 2.27
N GLN A 237 9.21 7.77 2.63
CA GLN A 237 7.89 8.24 2.24
C GLN A 237 7.53 9.49 3.05
N ARG A 238 7.28 10.60 2.37
CA ARG A 238 6.77 11.82 3.02
C ARG A 238 5.33 11.59 3.47
N GLY A 239 5.02 12.07 4.67
CA GLY A 239 3.71 11.89 5.29
C GLY A 239 3.73 12.30 6.76
N ARG A 240 2.55 12.48 7.34
CA ARG A 240 2.40 12.76 8.77
C ARG A 240 2.33 11.44 9.52
N ARG A 241 3.16 11.26 10.53
CA ARG A 241 3.18 10.06 11.37
C ARG A 241 2.75 10.42 12.80
N PRO A 242 1.85 9.64 13.44
CA PRO A 242 1.54 9.82 14.85
C PRO A 242 2.71 9.42 15.74
N ASP A 243 2.85 10.06 16.90
CA ASP A 243 3.96 9.86 17.85
C ASP A 243 4.11 8.39 18.29
N ILE A 244 3.00 7.65 18.37
CA ILE A 244 2.98 6.21 18.73
C ILE A 244 3.85 5.33 17.82
N LEU A 245 4.12 5.76 16.57
CA LEU A 245 5.05 5.05 15.68
C LEU A 245 6.49 5.19 16.14
N PHE A 246 6.90 6.40 16.51
CA PHE A 246 8.26 6.68 16.96
C PHE A 246 8.55 5.99 18.29
N ASP A 247 7.54 5.92 19.17
CA ASP A 247 7.64 5.21 20.45
C ASP A 247 7.74 3.69 20.31
N ALA A 248 7.39 3.13 19.14
CA ALA A 248 7.31 1.70 18.90
C ALA A 248 8.51 1.12 18.15
N VAL A 249 9.52 1.94 17.81
CA VAL A 249 10.68 1.52 17.02
C VAL A 249 12.00 1.81 17.73
N ASP A 250 13.03 1.03 17.40
CA ASP A 250 14.38 1.17 17.95
C ASP A 250 15.19 2.22 17.19
N GLU A 251 14.94 2.37 15.88
CA GLU A 251 15.68 3.30 15.03
C GLU A 251 14.78 3.91 13.95
N VAL A 252 15.10 5.15 13.58
CA VAL A 252 14.41 5.91 12.54
C VAL A 252 15.42 6.26 11.45
N ILE A 253 15.08 5.99 10.19
CA ILE A 253 15.95 6.22 9.04
C ILE A 253 15.25 7.11 8.00
N GLU A 254 16.03 7.85 7.21
CA GLU A 254 15.53 8.65 6.09
C GLU A 254 15.77 7.98 4.72
N ASP A 255 16.71 7.03 4.67
CA ASP A 255 17.08 6.29 3.48
C ASP A 255 17.08 4.79 3.77
N ILE A 256 16.31 4.02 3.00
CA ILE A 256 16.16 2.57 3.18
C ILE A 256 17.51 1.83 3.17
N ARG A 257 18.53 2.37 2.50
CA ARG A 257 19.88 1.77 2.46
C ARG A 257 20.55 1.69 3.83
N ASP A 258 20.15 2.53 4.79
CA ASP A 258 20.70 2.47 6.15
C ASP A 258 20.33 1.18 6.89
N VAL A 259 19.29 0.45 6.43
CA VAL A 259 18.99 -0.90 6.94
C VAL A 259 20.17 -1.85 6.77
N GLU A 260 21.00 -1.70 5.73
CA GLU A 260 22.20 -2.53 5.55
C GLU A 260 23.19 -2.35 6.72
N LYS A 261 23.40 -1.10 7.15
CA LYS A 261 24.30 -0.77 8.26
C LYS A 261 23.74 -1.28 9.58
N ILE A 262 22.42 -1.19 9.77
CA ILE A 262 21.73 -1.70 10.96
C ILE A 262 21.87 -3.21 11.02
N ALA A 263 21.54 -3.91 9.93
CA ALA A 263 21.66 -5.36 9.85
C ALA A 263 23.10 -5.83 10.12
N GLY A 264 24.09 -5.12 9.61
CA GLY A 264 25.51 -5.39 9.86
C GLY A 264 25.97 -5.30 11.32
N ARG A 265 25.14 -4.81 12.25
CA ARG A 265 25.42 -4.82 13.70
C ARG A 265 25.15 -6.19 14.34
N PHE A 266 24.45 -7.07 13.62
CA PHE A 266 23.99 -8.38 14.10
C PHE A 266 24.60 -9.57 13.34
N VAL A 267 25.46 -9.30 12.34
CA VAL A 267 26.14 -10.33 11.52
C VAL A 267 27.64 -10.31 11.73
#